data_AF-A0A8B9J996-F1
#
_entry.id   AF-A0A8B9J996-F1
#
_cell.length_a   1.000
_cell.length_b   1.000
_cell.length_c   1.000
_cell.angle_alpha   90.00
_cell.angle_beta   90.00
_cell.angle_gamma   90.00
#
_symmetry.space_group_name_H-M   'P 1'
#
loop_
_entity.id
_entity.type
_entity.pdbx_description
1 polymer ?
#
loop_
_entity_poly.entity_id
_entity_poly.type
_entity_poly.pdbx_seq_one_letter_code
_entity_poly.pdbx_strand_id
1 'polypeptide(L)'
;GSLEGAEFWLTQTGYEFDMVFDPERKVYQAFSLGSSFAKVMKFSNMLRYSEYYVSRRSFPQVPPQFIEDLFQMGGDFVLDEGGTVIFSHQCESPVDRPSVQNILAALSASS
;
A
#
# COMPACT_ATOMS: atom_id res chain seq x y z
N GLY A 1 -3.99 -11.73 -3.89
CA GLY A 1 -3.50 -12.12 -2.57
C GLY A 1 -4.33 -13.30 -2.12
N SER A 2 -3.77 -14.17 -1.29
CA SER A 2 -4.53 -15.25 -0.64
C SER A 2 -4.99 -14.83 0.76
N LEU A 3 -6.00 -15.54 1.28
CA LEU A 3 -6.51 -15.30 2.64
C LEU A 3 -5.42 -15.64 3.68
N GLU A 4 -4.69 -16.74 3.45
CA GLU A 4 -3.60 -17.18 4.33
C GLU A 4 -2.46 -16.15 4.37
N GLY A 5 -2.17 -15.50 3.25
CA GLY A 5 -1.18 -14.42 3.19
C GLY A 5 -1.63 -13.17 3.97
N ALA A 6 -2.93 -12.86 3.95
CA ALA A 6 -3.52 -11.78 4.73
C ALA A 6 -3.46 -12.07 6.24
N GLU A 7 -3.87 -13.26 6.66
CA GLU A 7 -3.79 -13.72 8.06
C GLU A 7 -2.34 -13.77 8.58
N PHE A 8 -1.41 -14.23 7.74
CA PHE A 8 0.02 -14.20 8.03
C PHE A 8 0.51 -12.77 8.27
N TRP A 9 0.12 -11.82 7.41
CA TRP A 9 0.50 -10.42 7.55
C TRP A 9 -0.05 -9.79 8.85
N LEU A 10 -1.33 -10.06 9.18
CA LEU A 10 -1.93 -9.58 10.43
C LEU A 10 -1.20 -10.15 11.66
N THR A 11 -0.90 -11.45 11.65
CA THR A 11 -0.19 -12.12 12.74
C THR A 11 1.24 -11.58 12.92
N GLN A 12 1.94 -11.35 11.81
CA GLN A 12 3.33 -10.83 11.82
C GLN A 12 3.42 -9.38 12.30
N THR A 13 2.45 -8.54 11.94
CA THR A 13 2.48 -7.10 12.21
C THR A 13 1.77 -6.70 13.49
N GLY A 14 0.82 -7.51 13.97
CA GLY A 14 -0.04 -7.16 15.09
C GLY A 14 -0.93 -5.94 14.80
N TYR A 15 -1.18 -5.64 13.53
CA TYR A 15 -1.95 -4.46 13.13
C TYR A 15 -3.43 -4.66 13.46
N GLU A 16 -4.05 -3.65 14.07
CA GLU A 16 -5.40 -3.77 14.65
C GLU A 16 -6.51 -3.25 13.72
N PHE A 17 -6.16 -2.69 12.57
CA PHE A 17 -7.14 -2.17 11.62
C PHE A 17 -7.78 -3.28 10.79
N ASP A 18 -9.04 -3.08 10.40
CA ASP A 18 -9.76 -3.99 9.55
C ASP A 18 -9.04 -4.22 8.22
N MET A 19 -8.76 -5.49 7.93
CA MET A 19 -8.20 -5.91 6.66
C MET A 19 -9.32 -6.46 5.77
N VAL A 20 -9.54 -5.81 4.63
CA VAL A 20 -10.51 -6.26 3.63
C VAL A 20 -9.82 -7.17 2.62
N PHE A 21 -10.35 -8.37 2.43
CA PHE A 21 -9.87 -9.32 1.43
C PHE A 21 -10.63 -9.14 0.11
N ASP A 22 -9.96 -8.65 -0.94
CA ASP A 22 -10.51 -8.41 -2.28
C ASP A 22 -9.88 -9.37 -3.32
N PRO A 23 -10.27 -10.66 -3.34
CA PRO A 23 -9.63 -11.67 -4.19
C PRO A 23 -9.82 -11.39 -5.69
N GLU A 24 -10.93 -10.75 -6.06
CA GLU A 24 -11.25 -10.40 -7.45
C GLU A 24 -10.67 -9.04 -7.88
N ARG A 25 -9.97 -8.34 -6.97
CA ARG A 25 -9.40 -6.99 -7.19
C ARG A 25 -10.46 -5.96 -7.62
N LYS A 26 -11.74 -6.14 -7.26
CA LYS A 26 -12.83 -5.25 -7.67
C LYS A 26 -12.72 -3.89 -7.02
N VAL A 27 -12.46 -3.87 -5.71
CA VAL A 27 -12.26 -2.64 -4.94
C VAL A 27 -10.96 -1.97 -5.38
N TYR A 28 -9.90 -2.76 -5.54
CA TYR A 28 -8.60 -2.27 -6.01
C TYR A 28 -8.70 -1.54 -7.37
N GLN A 29 -9.45 -2.11 -8.32
CA GLN A 29 -9.70 -1.49 -9.62
C GLN A 29 -10.65 -0.28 -9.54
N ALA A 30 -11.66 -0.31 -8.66
CA ALA A 30 -12.56 0.82 -8.45
C ALA A 30 -11.80 2.07 -7.96
N PHE A 31 -10.76 1.88 -7.14
CA PHE A 31 -9.83 2.95 -6.73
C PHE A 31 -8.80 3.34 -7.81
N SER A 32 -8.92 2.77 -9.03
CA SER A 32 -8.02 3.00 -10.15
C SER A 32 -6.55 2.66 -9.84
N LEU A 33 -6.34 1.70 -8.95
CA LEU A 33 -5.01 1.16 -8.66
C LEU A 33 -4.64 0.08 -9.69
N GLY A 34 -3.34 -0.12 -9.89
CA GLY A 34 -2.83 -1.03 -10.90
C GLY A 34 -1.46 -1.59 -10.55
N SER A 35 -0.81 -2.23 -11.50
CA SER A 35 0.56 -2.72 -11.37
C SER A 35 1.48 -1.93 -12.31
N SER A 36 2.71 -1.61 -11.88
CA SER A 36 3.65 -0.89 -12.75
C SER A 36 5.11 -1.26 -12.49
N PHE A 37 5.69 -2.02 -13.43
CA PHE A 37 7.12 -2.33 -13.44
C PHE A 37 7.98 -1.06 -13.41
N ALA A 38 7.67 -0.10 -14.29
CA ALA A 38 8.45 1.14 -14.41
C ALA A 38 8.43 1.97 -13.12
N LYS A 39 7.30 2.03 -12.41
CA LYS A 39 7.20 2.76 -11.13
C LYS A 39 7.91 2.04 -9.99
N VAL A 40 7.91 0.71 -9.99
CA VAL A 40 8.57 -0.12 -8.96
C VAL A 40 10.09 -0.13 -9.14
N MET A 41 10.56 -0.35 -10.37
CA MET A 41 11.98 -0.47 -10.73
C MET A 41 12.67 0.88 -10.95
N LYS A 42 12.07 2.01 -10.56
CA LYS A 42 12.74 3.32 -10.60
C LYS A 42 14.06 3.24 -9.81
N PHE A 43 15.14 3.74 -10.41
CA PHE A 43 16.49 3.72 -9.81
C PHE A 43 16.53 4.31 -8.39
N SER A 44 15.74 5.36 -8.13
CA SER A 44 15.58 5.96 -6.80
C SER A 44 15.04 4.98 -5.75
N ASN A 45 14.13 4.08 -6.13
CA ASN A 45 13.60 3.06 -5.22
C ASN A 45 14.66 2.00 -4.95
N MET A 46 15.39 1.59 -5.98
CA MET A 46 16.49 0.63 -5.84
C MET A 46 17.59 1.15 -4.90
N LEU A 47 17.94 2.44 -5.01
CA LEU A 47 18.89 3.09 -4.09
C LEU A 47 18.35 3.11 -2.65
N ARG A 48 17.07 3.40 -2.45
CA ARG A 48 16.46 3.39 -1.12
C ARG A 48 16.36 1.98 -0.52
N TYR A 49 16.16 0.97 -1.35
CA TYR A 49 16.25 -0.43 -0.91
C TYR A 49 17.67 -0.85 -0.56
N SER A 50 18.69 -0.35 -1.26
CA SER A 50 20.09 -0.64 -0.92
C SER A 50 20.50 0.01 0.41
N GLU A 51 19.96 1.18 0.74
CA GLU A 51 20.11 1.79 2.08
C GLU A 51 19.54 0.92 3.20
N TYR A 52 18.42 0.21 2.98
CA TYR A 52 17.89 -0.76 3.95
C TYR A 52 18.80 -1.96 4.17
N TYR A 53 19.44 -2.45 3.10
CA TYR A 53 20.43 -3.52 3.19
C TYR A 53 21.66 -3.07 3.99
N VAL A 54 22.19 -1.88 3.71
CA VAL A 54 23.35 -1.31 4.40
C VAL A 54 23.05 -1.01 5.88
N SER A 55 21.83 -0.57 6.19
CA SER A 55 21.39 -0.30 7.57
C SER A 55 20.95 -1.53 8.37
N ARG A 56 21.12 -2.74 7.82
CA ARG A 56 20.70 -4.02 8.44
C ARG A 56 19.23 -4.05 8.88
N ARG A 57 18.36 -3.26 8.23
CA ARG A 57 16.92 -3.38 8.48
C ARG A 57 16.44 -4.69 7.87
N SER A 58 15.76 -5.52 8.67
CA SER A 58 15.14 -6.73 8.18
C SER A 58 13.94 -6.36 7.32
N PHE A 59 13.94 -6.83 6.07
CA PHE A 59 12.71 -6.84 5.28
C PHE A 59 11.68 -7.77 5.94
N PRO A 60 10.37 -7.47 5.83
CA PRO A 60 9.34 -8.42 6.20
C PRO A 60 9.62 -9.74 5.49
N GLN A 61 9.78 -10.82 6.25
CA GLN A 61 10.06 -12.14 5.68
C GLN A 61 8.75 -12.75 5.21
N VAL A 62 8.31 -12.33 4.02
CA VAL A 62 7.12 -12.88 3.37
C VAL A 62 7.50 -14.21 2.70
N PRO A 63 6.88 -15.33 3.08
CA PRO A 63 7.09 -16.61 2.41
C PRO A 63 6.81 -16.52 0.89
N PRO A 64 7.63 -17.16 0.02
CA PRO A 64 7.49 -17.04 -1.43
C PRO A 64 6.10 -17.39 -1.95
N GLN A 65 5.38 -18.30 -1.31
CA GLN A 65 4.02 -18.70 -1.69
C GLN A 65 2.97 -17.58 -1.53
N PHE A 66 3.27 -16.54 -0.75
CA PHE A 66 2.39 -15.39 -0.57
C PHE A 66 2.76 -14.20 -1.46
N ILE A 67 3.83 -14.32 -2.26
CA ILE A 67 4.26 -13.31 -3.22
C ILE A 67 3.54 -13.57 -4.54
N GLU A 68 2.53 -12.77 -4.85
CA GLU A 68 1.80 -12.87 -6.13
C GLU A 68 2.24 -11.82 -7.15
N ASP A 69 2.12 -10.53 -6.81
CA ASP A 69 2.34 -9.42 -7.74
C ASP A 69 3.34 -8.42 -7.14
N LEU A 70 4.61 -8.61 -7.50
CA LEU A 70 5.71 -7.73 -7.08
C LEU A 70 5.57 -6.29 -7.61
N PHE A 71 4.70 -6.06 -8.60
CA PHE A 71 4.53 -4.77 -9.23
C PHE A 71 3.24 -4.06 -8.82
N GLN A 72 2.50 -4.64 -7.87
CA GLN A 72 1.29 -4.04 -7.30
C GLN A 72 1.62 -2.66 -6.69
N MET A 73 0.82 -1.65 -7.05
CA MET A 73 0.97 -0.29 -6.55
C MET A 73 0.10 -0.06 -5.30
N GLY A 74 0.54 0.86 -4.46
CA GLY A 74 -0.24 1.32 -3.32
C GLY A 74 -1.09 2.55 -3.65
N GLY A 75 -1.98 2.89 -2.71
CA GLY A 75 -2.64 4.17 -2.66
C GLY A 75 -3.29 4.40 -1.31
N ASP A 76 -3.53 5.65 -0.98
CA ASP A 76 -4.18 6.09 0.25
C ASP A 76 -5.44 6.87 -0.11
N PHE A 77 -6.56 6.52 0.51
CA PHE A 77 -7.87 7.10 0.21
C PHE A 77 -8.58 7.44 1.51
N VAL A 78 -9.32 8.55 1.49
CA VAL A 78 -10.21 8.93 2.59
C VAL A 78 -11.63 9.00 2.04
N LEU A 79 -12.54 8.34 2.74
CA LEU A 79 -13.96 8.34 2.44
C LEU A 79 -14.70 9.15 3.51
N ASP A 80 -15.74 9.87 3.12
CA ASP A 80 -16.69 10.44 4.07
C ASP A 80 -17.67 9.37 4.61
N GLU A 81 -18.57 9.77 5.50
CA GLU A 81 -19.58 8.88 6.09
C GLU A 81 -20.54 8.27 5.05
N GLY A 82 -20.70 8.91 3.89
CA GLY A 82 -21.50 8.42 2.77
C GLY A 82 -20.74 7.46 1.85
N GLY A 83 -19.45 7.22 2.08
CA GLY A 83 -18.59 6.41 1.23
C GLY A 83 -18.05 7.15 0.00
N THR A 84 -18.15 8.47 -0.05
CA THR A 84 -17.56 9.29 -1.14
C THR A 84 -16.08 9.51 -0.88
N VAL A 85 -15.25 9.31 -1.89
CA VAL A 85 -13.80 9.59 -1.81
C VAL A 85 -13.57 11.10 -1.77
N ILE A 86 -13.11 11.62 -0.63
CA ILE A 86 -12.77 13.04 -0.42
C ILE A 86 -11.26 13.31 -0.54
N PHE A 87 -10.44 12.25 -0.53
CA PHE A 87 -9.00 12.32 -0.80
C PHE A 87 -8.54 11.06 -1.51
N SER A 88 -7.67 11.23 -2.52
CA SER A 88 -7.01 10.13 -3.20
C SER A 88 -5.54 10.45 -3.44
N HIS A 89 -4.67 9.51 -3.08
CA HIS A 89 -3.25 9.53 -3.41
C HIS A 89 -2.87 8.18 -4.02
N GLN A 90 -2.79 8.12 -5.34
CA GLN A 90 -2.25 6.96 -6.03
C GLN A 90 -0.72 7.03 -6.00
N CYS A 91 -0.07 5.98 -5.51
CA CYS A 91 1.37 6.02 -5.32
C CYS A 91 2.10 6.02 -6.68
N GLU A 92 3.13 6.85 -6.81
CA GLU A 92 4.02 6.92 -7.97
C GLU A 92 5.25 6.01 -7.85
N SER A 93 5.43 5.41 -6.67
CA SER A 93 6.44 4.39 -6.36
C SER A 93 6.04 3.59 -5.11
N PRO A 94 6.66 2.43 -4.82
CA PRO A 94 6.36 1.65 -3.61
C PRO A 94 6.57 2.43 -2.29
N VAL A 95 7.49 3.40 -2.28
CA VAL A 95 7.83 4.23 -1.11
C VAL A 95 7.15 5.60 -1.10
N ASP A 96 6.37 5.91 -2.13
CA ASP A 96 5.58 7.13 -2.19
C ASP A 96 4.33 6.97 -1.33
N ARG A 97 4.14 7.85 -0.34
CA ARG A 97 2.99 7.88 0.55
C ARG A 97 2.71 9.34 0.93
N PRO A 98 1.45 9.76 1.06
CA PRO A 98 1.14 11.09 1.57
C PRO A 98 1.56 11.19 3.04
N SER A 99 1.88 12.40 3.49
CA SER A 99 2.09 12.65 4.91
C SER A 99 0.76 12.60 5.67
N VAL A 100 0.81 12.32 6.98
CA VAL A 100 -0.37 12.42 7.84
C VAL A 100 -0.98 13.83 7.77
N GLN A 101 -0.14 14.87 7.66
CA GLN A 101 -0.60 16.25 7.52
C GLN A 101 -1.41 16.46 6.24
N ASN A 102 -1.00 15.86 5.12
CA ASN A 102 -1.75 15.94 3.86
C ASN A 102 -3.14 15.29 3.98
N ILE A 103 -3.21 14.13 4.66
CA ILE A 103 -4.47 13.42 4.90
C ILE A 103 -5.40 14.26 5.79
N LEU A 104 -4.89 14.80 6.91
CA LEU A 104 -5.68 15.60 7.85
C LEU A 104 -6.15 16.94 7.24
N ALA A 105 -5.35 17.53 6.35
CA ALA A 105 -5.75 18.74 5.63
C ALA A 105 -6.98 18.49 4.75
N ALA A 106 -7.09 17.31 4.12
CA ALA A 106 -8.25 16.95 3.31
C ALA A 106 -9.54 16.86 4.14
N LEU A 107 -9.47 16.29 5.34
CA LEU A 107 -10.61 16.23 6.27
C LEU A 107 -11.12 17.63 6.67
N SER A 108 -10.19 18.57 6.85
CA SER A 108 -10.50 19.94 7.27
C SER A 108 -11.15 20.77 6.15
N ALA A 109 -10.92 20.41 4.88
CA ALA A 109 -11.47 21.10 3.72
C ALA A 109 -12.86 20.59 3.29
N SER A 110 -13.25 19.41 3.78
CA SER A 110 -14.55 18.78 3.51
C SER A 110 -15.60 19.01 4.61
N SER A 111 -15.27 19.82 5.62
CA SER A 111 -16.14 20.21 6.74
C SER A 111 -16.99 21.45 6.42
#